data_AF-W1NFE7-F1
#
_entry.id   AF-W1NFE7-F1
#
_cell.length_a   1.000
_cell.length_b   1.000
_cell.length_c   1.000
_cell.angle_alpha   90.00
_cell.angle_beta   90.00
_cell.angle_gamma   90.00
#
_symmetry.space_group_name_H-M   'P 1'
#
loop_
_entity.id
_entity.type
_entity.pdbx_description
1 polymer ?
#
loop_
_entity_poly.entity_id
_entity_poly.type
_entity_poly.pdbx_seq_one_letter_code
_entity_poly.pdbx_strand_id
1 'polypeptide(L)'
;MWRAMLECHHLQHITISLAYHTRISAVAARTESQKQASACLENELNSLSSSFSDWVNAQKSYVEALKGWLFLCILPPRENSSSRRRNQYLFSPCRELAPPIFALCRDWLSAFETLPIAEVPNAIKSLVAEVQHHQNRLLNDSTEGSEEKETESEKVPEQTLHSNLKDLQAGLTQVFDCLRNFSEALVKMYEDISQKCERARVAYTSGRRRAAC
;
A
#
# COMPACT_ATOMS: atom_id res chain seq x y z
N MET A 1 6.60 -7.17 11.29
CA MET A 1 5.90 -6.00 10.69
C MET A 1 4.81 -6.45 9.71
N TRP A 2 5.14 -7.04 8.56
CA TRP A 2 4.17 -7.37 7.50
C TRP A 2 3.01 -8.28 7.94
N ARG A 3 3.28 -9.30 8.77
CA ARG A 3 2.22 -10.16 9.34
C ARG A 3 1.24 -9.41 10.24
N ALA A 4 1.74 -8.48 11.07
CA ALA A 4 0.90 -7.65 11.93
C ALA A 4 0.06 -6.65 11.10
N MET A 5 0.63 -6.13 10.00
CA MET A 5 -0.12 -5.30 9.03
C MET A 5 -1.24 -6.10 8.37
N LEU A 6 -0.97 -7.33 7.92
CA LEU A 6 -1.99 -8.23 7.37
C LEU A 6 -3.10 -8.50 8.39
N GLU A 7 -2.75 -8.83 9.63
CA GLU A 7 -3.72 -9.07 10.70
C GLU A 7 -4.59 -7.84 10.96
N CYS A 8 -3.98 -6.65 11.01
CA CYS A 8 -4.71 -5.40 11.18
C CYS A 8 -5.71 -5.14 10.04
N HIS A 9 -5.27 -5.22 8.78
CA HIS A 9 -6.15 -4.97 7.64
C HIS A 9 -7.22 -6.07 7.47
N HIS A 10 -6.92 -7.31 7.86
CA HIS A 10 -7.91 -8.37 7.92
C HIS A 10 -9.01 -8.06 8.93
N LEU A 11 -8.64 -7.59 10.13
CA LEU A 11 -9.60 -7.16 11.15
C LEU A 11 -10.42 -5.96 10.67
N GLN A 12 -9.79 -4.94 10.09
CA GLN A 12 -10.49 -3.77 9.53
C GLN A 12 -11.52 -4.18 8.47
N HIS A 13 -11.13 -5.06 7.55
CA HIS A 13 -12.02 -5.60 6.51
C HIS A 13 -13.23 -6.32 7.12
N ILE A 14 -13.01 -7.17 8.14
CA ILE A 14 -14.11 -7.85 8.84
C ILE A 14 -15.02 -6.84 9.55
N THR A 15 -14.44 -5.89 10.29
CA THR A 15 -15.21 -4.91 11.05
C THR A 15 -16.13 -4.09 10.14
N ILE A 16 -15.64 -3.59 9.00
CA ILE A 16 -16.48 -2.82 8.08
C ILE A 16 -17.49 -3.69 7.34
N SER A 17 -17.11 -4.93 6.98
CA SER A 17 -18.02 -5.86 6.31
C SER A 17 -19.22 -6.17 7.19
N LEU A 18 -19.01 -6.32 8.51
CA LEU A 18 -20.05 -6.62 9.48
C LEU A 18 -20.84 -5.40 9.97
N ALA A 19 -20.54 -4.19 9.48
CA ALA A 19 -21.20 -2.95 9.89
C ALA A 19 -22.59 -2.74 9.27
N TYR A 20 -23.47 -3.76 9.34
CA TYR A 20 -24.78 -3.78 8.67
C TYR A 20 -25.88 -2.93 9.33
N HIS A 21 -25.63 -2.38 10.52
CA HIS A 21 -26.69 -1.85 11.40
C HIS A 21 -26.43 -0.45 11.97
N THR A 22 -25.72 0.43 11.25
CA THR A 22 -25.53 1.81 11.70
C THR A 22 -26.87 2.56 11.67
N ARG A 23 -27.63 2.50 12.77
CA ARG A 23 -28.97 3.09 12.89
C ARG A 23 -28.81 4.62 12.87
N ILE A 24 -29.40 5.26 11.87
CA ILE A 24 -29.42 6.71 11.76
C ILE A 24 -30.29 7.26 12.89
N SER A 25 -29.69 7.90 13.89
CA SER A 25 -30.43 8.72 14.85
C SER A 25 -30.76 10.06 14.18
N ALA A 26 -32.05 10.28 13.90
CA ALA A 26 -32.57 11.52 13.34
C ALA A 26 -32.46 12.64 14.38
N VAL A 27 -31.31 13.33 14.44
CA VAL A 27 -31.16 14.57 15.19
C VAL A 27 -30.82 15.68 14.21
N ALA A 28 -31.74 16.64 14.11
CA ALA A 28 -31.83 17.70 13.10
C ALA A 28 -30.79 18.84 13.23
N ALA A 29 -29.55 18.52 13.62
CA ALA A 29 -28.42 19.46 13.68
C ALA A 29 -27.23 19.00 12.81
N ARG A 30 -27.50 18.12 11.83
CA ARG A 30 -26.49 17.27 11.18
C ARG A 30 -25.82 17.84 9.93
N THR A 31 -26.36 18.82 9.23
CA THR A 31 -25.82 19.19 7.90
C THR A 31 -24.40 19.77 7.95
N GLU A 32 -24.13 20.74 8.83
CA GLU A 32 -22.79 21.34 8.91
C GLU A 32 -21.76 20.40 9.53
N SER A 33 -22.12 19.68 10.59
CA SER A 33 -21.26 18.66 11.21
C SER A 33 -20.98 17.49 10.27
N GLN A 34 -21.94 17.09 9.44
CA GLN A 34 -21.77 16.08 8.40
C GLN A 34 -20.87 16.57 7.27
N LYS A 35 -21.03 17.82 6.81
CA LYS A 35 -20.11 18.43 5.84
C LYS A 35 -18.67 18.43 6.36
N GLN A 36 -18.46 18.88 7.60
CA GLN A 36 -17.14 18.87 8.23
C GLN A 36 -16.58 17.45 8.38
N ALA A 37 -17.40 16.47 8.80
CA ALA A 37 -16.98 15.08 8.91
C ALA A 37 -16.60 14.47 7.56
N SER A 38 -17.37 14.77 6.50
CA SER A 38 -17.06 14.32 5.13
C SER A 38 -15.78 14.95 4.59
N ALA A 39 -15.53 16.24 4.84
CA ALA A 39 -14.29 16.90 4.45
C ALA A 39 -13.08 16.33 5.21
N CYS A 40 -13.25 16.03 6.51
CA CYS A 40 -12.23 15.36 7.31
C CYS A 40 -11.91 13.97 6.75
N LEU A 41 -12.95 13.17 6.46
CA LEU A 41 -12.78 11.84 5.86
C LEU A 41 -12.04 11.91 4.52
N GLU A 42 -12.39 12.84 3.65
CA GLU A 42 -11.71 13.04 2.37
C GLU A 42 -10.22 13.34 2.55
N ASN A 43 -9.88 14.24 3.47
CA ASN A 43 -8.49 14.58 3.77
C ASN A 43 -7.71 13.38 4.32
N GLU A 44 -8.31 12.61 5.23
CA GLU A 44 -7.68 11.40 5.79
C GLU A 44 -7.48 10.31 4.73
N LEU A 45 -8.44 10.12 3.82
CA LEU A 45 -8.29 9.17 2.70
C LEU A 45 -7.16 9.59 1.76
N ASN A 46 -7.09 10.88 1.39
CA ASN A 46 -6.00 11.39 0.56
C ASN A 46 -4.64 11.23 1.27
N SER A 47 -4.57 11.57 2.56
CA SER A 47 -3.39 11.38 3.39
C SER A 47 -2.95 9.92 3.45
N LEU A 48 -3.91 8.98 3.62
CA LEU A 48 -3.66 7.54 3.62
C LEU A 48 -3.09 7.07 2.27
N SER A 49 -3.66 7.54 1.16
CA SER A 49 -3.20 7.19 -0.20
C SER A 49 -1.77 7.66 -0.46
N SER A 50 -1.47 8.91 -0.12
CA SER A 50 -0.12 9.48 -0.20
C SER A 50 0.86 8.75 0.71
N SER A 51 0.51 8.56 1.98
CA SER A 51 1.37 7.89 2.97
C SER A 51 1.68 6.44 2.56
N PHE A 52 0.69 5.72 2.02
CA PHE A 52 0.90 4.38 1.47
C PHE A 52 1.89 4.38 0.31
N SER A 53 1.70 5.29 -0.65
CA SER A 53 2.57 5.41 -1.83
C SER A 53 4.01 5.76 -1.42
N ASP A 54 4.17 6.71 -0.51
CA ASP A 54 5.46 7.15 0.00
C ASP A 54 6.17 6.02 0.75
N TRP A 55 5.44 5.27 1.56
CA TRP A 55 6.00 4.13 2.28
C TRP A 55 6.47 3.02 1.33
N VAL A 56 5.69 2.65 0.31
CA VAL A 56 6.12 1.66 -0.70
C VAL A 56 7.36 2.16 -1.45
N ASN A 57 7.35 3.42 -1.88
CA ASN A 57 8.47 4.03 -2.58
C ASN A 57 9.73 4.08 -1.71
N ALA A 58 9.61 4.42 -0.42
CA ALA A 58 10.73 4.42 0.52
C ALA A 58 11.35 3.02 0.66
N GLN A 59 10.53 1.97 0.72
CA GLN A 59 11.03 0.58 0.74
C GLN A 59 11.77 0.23 -0.55
N LYS A 60 11.22 0.59 -1.72
CA LYS A 60 11.86 0.35 -3.02
C LYS A 60 13.19 1.08 -3.14
N SER A 61 13.21 2.39 -2.87
CA SER A 61 14.40 3.23 -2.93
C SER A 61 15.48 2.79 -1.95
N TYR A 62 15.11 2.30 -0.76
CA TYR A 62 16.08 1.72 0.18
C TYR A 62 16.81 0.51 -0.42
N VAL A 63 16.08 -0.41 -1.05
CA VAL A 63 16.68 -1.61 -1.68
C VAL A 63 17.52 -1.23 -2.91
N GLU A 64 17.09 -0.24 -3.70
CA GLU A 64 17.87 0.30 -4.82
C GLU A 64 19.19 0.94 -4.36
N ALA A 65 19.14 1.76 -3.30
CA ALA A 65 20.30 2.38 -2.71
C ALA A 65 21.27 1.33 -2.15
N LEU A 66 20.76 0.31 -1.45
CA LEU A 66 21.56 -0.80 -0.94
C LEU A 66 22.24 -1.56 -2.10
N LYS A 67 21.50 -1.88 -3.16
CA LYS A 67 22.05 -2.53 -4.36
C LYS A 67 23.16 -1.69 -5.00
N GLY A 68 22.95 -0.38 -5.13
CA GLY A 68 23.94 0.56 -5.68
C GLY A 68 25.20 0.63 -4.82
N TRP A 69 25.03 0.74 -3.50
CA TRP A 69 26.14 0.76 -2.55
C TRP A 69 26.96 -0.54 -2.60
N LEU A 70 26.29 -1.69 -2.64
CA LEU A 70 26.95 -2.99 -2.78
C LEU A 70 27.77 -3.10 -4.08
N PHE A 71 27.31 -2.49 -5.17
CA PHE A 71 28.06 -2.45 -6.42
C PHE A 71 29.34 -1.62 -6.31
N LEU A 72 29.28 -0.48 -5.61
CA LEU A 72 30.46 0.34 -5.31
C LEU A 72 31.47 -0.40 -4.44
N CYS A 73 31.02 -1.20 -3.48
CA CYS A 73 31.91 -2.01 -2.64
C CYS A 73 32.66 -3.12 -3.40
N ILE A 74 32.19 -3.54 -4.58
CA ILE A 74 32.86 -4.55 -5.42
C ILE A 74 33.84 -3.94 -6.39
N LEU A 75 33.64 -2.69 -6.84
CA LEU A 75 34.58 -2.02 -7.72
C LEU A 75 35.86 -1.70 -6.91
N PRO A 76 37.01 -2.34 -7.17
CA PRO A 76 38.23 -1.91 -6.53
C PRO A 76 38.53 -0.46 -6.96
N PRO A 77 39.12 0.37 -6.08
CA PRO A 77 39.73 1.62 -6.51
C PRO A 77 40.60 1.33 -7.73
N ARG A 78 40.47 2.17 -8.78
CA ARG A 78 41.15 1.98 -10.06
C ARG A 78 42.66 2.10 -9.86
N GLU A 79 43.30 1.03 -9.42
CA GLU A 79 44.75 0.93 -9.33
C GLU A 79 45.31 0.43 -10.65
N ASN A 80 46.23 1.23 -11.16
CA ASN A 80 46.79 1.16 -12.49
C ASN A 80 47.80 0.00 -12.55
N SER A 81 47.38 -1.25 -12.65
CA SER A 81 48.25 -2.33 -13.16
C SER A 81 47.49 -3.64 -13.45
N SER A 82 47.61 -4.11 -14.70
CA SER A 82 47.52 -5.52 -15.16
C SER A 82 46.59 -6.53 -14.45
N SER A 83 45.38 -6.13 -14.01
CA SER A 83 44.45 -6.99 -13.25
C SER A 83 43.37 -7.68 -14.11
N ARG A 84 43.68 -8.02 -15.37
CA ARG A 84 42.68 -8.64 -16.27
C ARG A 84 42.22 -10.02 -15.79
N ARG A 85 43.06 -10.76 -15.03
CA ARG A 85 42.70 -12.06 -14.43
C ARG A 85 41.86 -11.96 -13.15
N ARG A 86 41.94 -10.86 -12.39
CA ARG A 86 41.24 -10.72 -11.10
C ARG A 86 39.78 -10.29 -11.29
N ASN A 87 39.52 -9.43 -12.28
CA ASN A 87 38.16 -9.12 -12.74
C ASN A 87 37.47 -10.36 -13.34
N GLN A 88 38.20 -11.28 -13.95
CA GLN A 88 37.61 -12.50 -14.50
C GLN A 88 37.04 -13.44 -13.42
N TYR A 89 37.57 -13.43 -12.19
CA TYR A 89 37.06 -14.25 -11.08
C TYR A 89 35.83 -13.61 -10.39
N LEU A 90 35.76 -12.27 -10.35
CA LEU A 90 34.62 -11.54 -9.79
C LEU A 90 33.39 -11.53 -10.73
N PHE A 91 33.63 -11.69 -12.03
CA PHE A 91 32.59 -11.69 -13.09
C PHE A 91 32.49 -13.03 -13.85
N SER A 92 33.01 -14.13 -13.30
CA SER A 92 32.76 -15.47 -13.82
C SER A 92 31.28 -15.85 -13.62
N PRO A 93 30.60 -16.49 -14.59
CA PRO A 93 29.16 -16.84 -14.51
C PRO A 93 28.76 -17.85 -13.44
N CYS A 94 29.63 -18.17 -12.47
CA CYS A 94 29.28 -18.99 -11.32
C CYS A 94 28.39 -18.17 -10.38
N ARG A 95 27.09 -18.18 -10.67
CA ARG A 95 26.01 -17.64 -9.83
C ARG A 95 26.07 -18.15 -8.38
N GLU A 96 26.78 -19.25 -8.14
CA GLU A 96 27.01 -19.88 -6.83
C GLU A 96 28.07 -19.19 -5.95
N LEU A 97 28.90 -18.29 -6.51
CA LEU A 97 30.00 -17.63 -5.79
C LEU A 97 29.78 -16.13 -5.52
N ALA A 98 28.73 -15.52 -6.07
CA ALA A 98 28.37 -14.15 -5.73
C ALA A 98 27.77 -14.09 -4.31
N PRO A 99 28.11 -13.08 -3.48
CA PRO A 99 27.50 -12.93 -2.17
C PRO A 99 25.96 -12.93 -2.25
N PRO A 100 25.25 -13.75 -1.45
CA PRO A 100 23.79 -13.91 -1.53
C PRO A 100 22.99 -12.60 -1.48
N ILE A 101 23.56 -11.56 -0.89
CA ILE A 101 22.96 -10.22 -0.80
C ILE A 101 22.63 -9.60 -2.18
N PHE A 102 23.41 -9.88 -3.23
CA PHE A 102 23.12 -9.38 -4.58
C PHE A 102 21.89 -10.05 -5.18
N ALA A 103 21.74 -11.35 -4.95
CA ALA A 103 20.55 -12.08 -5.35
C ALA A 103 19.33 -11.59 -4.59
N LEU A 104 19.46 -11.38 -3.28
CA LEU A 104 18.40 -10.84 -2.44
C LEU A 104 17.91 -9.47 -2.93
N CYS A 105 18.81 -8.49 -3.14
CA CYS A 105 18.39 -7.15 -3.58
C CYS A 105 17.69 -7.17 -4.95
N ARG A 106 18.20 -7.98 -5.89
CA ARG A 106 17.58 -8.14 -7.20
C ARG A 106 16.20 -8.78 -7.10
N ASP A 107 16.08 -9.89 -6.37
CA ASP A 107 14.84 -10.65 -6.26
C ASP A 107 13.79 -9.82 -5.51
N TRP A 108 14.20 -9.03 -4.53
CA TRP A 108 13.32 -8.08 -3.83
C TRP A 108 12.80 -6.98 -4.74
N LEU A 109 13.68 -6.33 -5.52
CA LEU A 109 13.24 -5.30 -6.49
C LEU A 109 12.31 -5.89 -7.56
N SER A 110 12.63 -7.08 -8.07
CA SER A 110 11.78 -7.77 -9.03
C SER A 110 10.41 -8.11 -8.45
N ALA A 111 10.34 -8.41 -7.15
CA ALA A 111 9.09 -8.77 -6.52
C ALA A 111 8.19 -7.55 -6.26
N PHE A 112 8.76 -6.35 -6.03
CA PHE A 112 7.97 -5.11 -6.00
C PHE A 112 7.16 -4.88 -7.28
N GLU A 113 7.70 -5.27 -8.43
CA GLU A 113 6.99 -5.16 -9.72
C GLU A 113 5.79 -6.13 -9.84
N THR A 114 5.69 -7.12 -8.96
CA THR A 114 4.61 -8.12 -8.96
C THR A 114 3.51 -7.84 -7.94
N LEU A 115 3.75 -6.92 -7.00
CA LEU A 115 2.80 -6.60 -5.95
C LEU A 115 1.63 -5.74 -6.48
N PRO A 116 0.42 -5.89 -5.92
CA PRO A 116 -0.75 -5.08 -6.28
C PRO A 116 -0.68 -3.66 -5.68
N ILE A 117 0.43 -2.96 -5.88
CA ILE A 117 0.71 -1.65 -5.27
C ILE A 117 -0.30 -0.60 -5.74
N ALA A 118 -0.69 -0.64 -7.01
CA ALA A 118 -1.60 0.35 -7.59
C ALA A 118 -3.05 0.16 -7.14
N GLU A 119 -3.45 -1.03 -6.68
CA GLU A 119 -4.84 -1.33 -6.35
C GLU A 119 -5.32 -0.54 -5.13
N VAL A 120 -4.47 -0.41 -4.10
CA VAL A 120 -4.77 0.34 -2.86
C VAL A 120 -5.08 1.82 -3.13
N PRO A 121 -4.18 2.63 -3.73
CA PRO A 121 -4.45 4.04 -4.00
C PRO A 121 -5.58 4.23 -5.01
N ASN A 122 -5.81 3.29 -5.92
CA ASN A 122 -6.96 3.35 -6.83
C ASN A 122 -8.29 3.17 -6.09
N ALA A 123 -8.39 2.17 -5.20
CA ALA A 123 -9.57 1.98 -4.37
C ALA A 123 -9.84 3.19 -3.46
N ILE A 124 -8.79 3.78 -2.88
CA ILE A 124 -8.93 4.99 -2.06
C ILE A 124 -9.42 6.17 -2.91
N LYS A 125 -8.90 6.37 -4.12
CA LYS A 125 -9.37 7.42 -5.04
C LYS A 125 -10.83 7.25 -5.44
N SER A 126 -11.27 6.02 -5.69
CA SER A 126 -12.69 5.73 -5.97
C SER A 126 -13.57 6.14 -4.79
N LEU A 127 -13.17 5.79 -3.56
CA LEU A 127 -13.91 6.18 -2.36
C LEU A 127 -13.91 7.70 -2.13
N VAL A 128 -12.78 8.38 -2.40
CA VAL A 128 -12.72 9.86 -2.35
C VAL A 128 -13.71 10.47 -3.33
N ALA A 129 -13.78 9.97 -4.57
CA ALA A 129 -14.74 10.45 -5.56
C ALA A 129 -16.20 10.22 -5.12
N GLU A 130 -16.49 9.08 -4.48
CA GLU A 130 -17.81 8.83 -3.87
C GLU A 130 -18.10 9.85 -2.76
N VAL A 131 -17.17 10.09 -1.83
CA VAL A 131 -17.35 11.08 -0.75
C VAL A 131 -17.59 12.48 -1.32
N GLN A 132 -16.83 12.92 -2.31
CA GLN A 132 -17.00 14.21 -2.98
C GLN A 132 -18.35 14.32 -3.69
N HIS A 133 -18.77 13.26 -4.39
CA HIS A 133 -20.08 13.21 -5.04
C HIS A 133 -21.23 13.40 -4.03
N HIS A 134 -21.13 12.76 -2.86
CA HIS A 134 -22.10 12.94 -1.77
C HIS A 134 -22.11 14.36 -1.20
N GLN A 135 -20.94 14.98 -1.03
CA GLN A 135 -20.85 16.37 -0.58
C GLN A 135 -21.52 17.34 -1.57
N ASN A 136 -21.26 17.19 -2.87
CA ASN A 136 -21.83 18.03 -3.91
C ASN A 136 -23.36 17.91 -4.00
N ARG A 137 -23.90 16.71 -3.82
CA ARG A 137 -25.36 16.51 -3.77
C ARG A 137 -26.03 17.27 -2.61
N LEU A 138 -25.39 17.33 -1.45
CA LEU A 138 -25.90 18.09 -0.30
C LEU A 138 -25.87 19.61 -0.52
N LEU A 139 -24.95 20.11 -1.36
CA LEU A 139 -24.84 21.53 -1.71
C LEU A 139 -25.88 21.96 -2.76
N ASN A 140 -26.17 21.09 -3.73
CA ASN A 140 -27.14 21.40 -4.79
C ASN A 140 -28.59 21.39 -4.28
N ASP A 141 -28.95 20.47 -3.38
CA ASP A 141 -30.27 20.44 -2.72
C ASP A 141 -30.55 21.73 -1.92
N SER A 142 -29.50 22.38 -1.38
CA SER A 142 -29.64 23.62 -0.62
C SER A 142 -29.67 24.89 -1.48
N THR A 143 -29.43 24.79 -2.79
CA THR A 143 -29.38 25.95 -3.72
C THR A 143 -30.67 26.09 -4.55
N GLU A 144 -31.37 25.00 -4.86
CA GLU A 144 -32.61 25.04 -5.66
C GLU A 144 -33.89 25.34 -4.84
N GLY A 145 -33.82 25.42 -3.51
CA GLY A 145 -34.96 25.68 -2.62
C GLY A 145 -35.24 27.15 -2.26
N SER A 146 -34.55 28.12 -2.85
CA SER A 146 -34.63 29.54 -2.43
C SER A 146 -35.75 30.37 -3.07
N GLU A 147 -36.65 29.79 -3.85
CA GLU A 147 -37.89 30.47 -4.29
C GLU A 147 -39.12 29.79 -3.66
N GLU A 148 -39.68 30.48 -2.66
CA GLU A 148 -41.04 30.32 -2.11
C GLU A 148 -41.37 29.10 -1.21
N LYS A 149 -41.15 29.23 0.11
CA LYS A 149 -42.20 29.33 1.16
C LYS A 149 -41.65 29.00 2.55
N GLU A 150 -42.02 29.83 3.52
CA GLU A 150 -41.83 29.62 4.94
C GLU A 150 -42.55 28.36 5.44
N THR A 151 -42.01 27.78 6.53
CA THR A 151 -42.55 26.67 7.36
C THR A 151 -42.50 25.27 6.78
N GLU A 152 -41.40 24.54 7.03
CA GLU A 152 -41.36 23.22 7.70
C GLU A 152 -39.92 22.71 7.74
N SER A 153 -39.55 21.99 8.81
CA SER A 153 -38.21 21.43 9.01
C SER A 153 -37.79 20.59 7.80
N GLU A 154 -36.81 21.08 7.04
CA GLU A 154 -36.22 20.46 5.85
C GLU A 154 -35.53 19.15 6.25
N LYS A 155 -36.30 18.06 6.30
CA LYS A 155 -35.81 16.72 6.60
C LYS A 155 -35.22 16.13 5.33
N VAL A 156 -33.89 16.05 5.24
CA VAL A 156 -33.21 15.17 4.28
C VAL A 156 -33.85 13.77 4.38
N PRO A 157 -34.30 13.15 3.27
CA PRO A 157 -34.98 11.86 3.33
C PRO A 157 -34.07 10.81 4.00
N GLU A 158 -34.57 10.16 5.05
CA GLU A 158 -33.83 9.10 5.77
C GLU A 158 -33.32 8.00 4.82
N GLN A 159 -34.04 7.75 3.73
CA GLN A 159 -33.66 6.83 2.67
C GLN A 159 -32.37 7.25 1.94
N THR A 160 -32.18 8.54 1.66
CA THR A 160 -30.97 9.07 1.00
C THR A 160 -29.76 8.98 1.93
N LEU A 161 -29.96 9.22 3.22
CA LEU A 161 -28.89 9.14 4.22
C LEU A 161 -28.44 7.68 4.41
N HIS A 162 -29.38 6.74 4.36
CA HIS A 162 -29.11 5.31 4.43
C HIS A 162 -28.42 4.74 3.18
N SER A 163 -28.76 5.23 1.97
CA SER A 163 -28.04 4.84 0.74
C SER A 163 -26.58 5.31 0.78
N ASN A 164 -26.34 6.56 1.18
CA ASN A 164 -24.99 7.13 1.23
C ASN A 164 -24.07 6.38 2.20
N LEU A 165 -24.60 5.93 3.34
CA LEU A 165 -23.85 5.12 4.30
C LEU A 165 -23.53 3.71 3.78
N LYS A 166 -24.43 3.12 2.99
CA LYS A 166 -24.18 1.83 2.32
C LYS A 166 -23.09 1.96 1.27
N ASP A 167 -23.13 3.03 0.48
CA ASP A 167 -22.11 3.31 -0.54
C ASP A 167 -20.75 3.52 0.12
N LEU A 168 -20.70 4.32 1.20
CA LEU A 168 -19.48 4.51 2.00
C LEU A 168 -18.97 3.20 2.61
N GLN A 169 -19.86 2.36 3.15
CA GLN A 169 -19.48 1.04 3.68
C GLN A 169 -18.89 0.16 2.58
N ALA A 170 -19.50 0.14 1.39
CA ALA A 170 -19.02 -0.63 0.25
C ALA A 170 -17.63 -0.15 -0.20
N GLY A 171 -17.43 1.16 -0.34
CA GLY A 171 -16.15 1.75 -0.70
C GLY A 171 -15.06 1.48 0.35
N LEU A 172 -15.36 1.63 1.64
CA LEU A 172 -14.42 1.29 2.72
C LEU A 172 -14.09 -0.22 2.74
N THR A 173 -15.09 -1.07 2.49
CA THR A 173 -14.88 -2.53 2.38
C THR A 173 -13.90 -2.84 1.25
N GLN A 174 -14.07 -2.21 0.09
CA GLN A 174 -13.15 -2.37 -1.03
C GLN A 174 -11.74 -1.89 -0.69
N VAL A 175 -11.57 -0.73 -0.05
CA VAL A 175 -10.26 -0.21 0.36
C VAL A 175 -9.54 -1.18 1.30
N PHE A 176 -10.24 -1.67 2.34
CA PHE A 176 -9.64 -2.61 3.28
C PHE A 176 -9.39 -3.99 2.67
N ASP A 177 -10.19 -4.42 1.69
CA ASP A 177 -9.94 -5.63 0.91
C ASP A 177 -8.63 -5.50 0.12
N CYS A 178 -8.43 -4.38 -0.59
CA CYS A 178 -7.18 -4.10 -1.31
C CYS A 178 -5.97 -4.06 -0.36
N LEU A 179 -6.08 -3.39 0.80
CA LEU A 179 -5.01 -3.35 1.81
C LEU A 179 -4.69 -4.73 2.37
N ARG A 180 -5.70 -5.57 2.62
CA ARG A 180 -5.53 -6.96 3.05
C ARG A 180 -4.82 -7.78 1.97
N ASN A 181 -5.30 -7.72 0.73
CA ASN A 181 -4.74 -8.48 -0.40
C ASN A 181 -3.28 -8.07 -0.67
N PHE A 182 -2.99 -6.77 -0.64
CA PHE A 182 -1.63 -6.24 -0.73
C PHE A 182 -0.75 -6.78 0.40
N SER A 183 -1.22 -6.73 1.64
CA SER A 183 -0.46 -7.21 2.81
C SER A 183 -0.20 -8.71 2.75
N GLU A 184 -1.17 -9.49 2.26
CA GLU A 184 -1.04 -10.92 2.06
C GLU A 184 0.01 -11.24 0.99
N ALA A 185 -0.06 -10.55 -0.16
CA ALA A 185 0.93 -10.68 -1.23
C ALA A 185 2.34 -10.32 -0.74
N LEU A 186 2.45 -9.28 0.08
CA LEU A 186 3.71 -8.81 0.65
C LEU A 186 4.32 -9.80 1.65
N VAL A 187 3.50 -10.45 2.48
CA VAL A 187 3.93 -11.53 3.38
C VAL A 187 4.45 -12.72 2.57
N LYS A 188 3.69 -13.19 1.57
CA LYS A 188 4.10 -14.30 0.69
C LYS A 188 5.42 -13.99 -0.01
N MET A 189 5.53 -12.79 -0.58
CA MET A 189 6.76 -12.31 -1.22
C MET A 189 7.95 -12.36 -0.26
N TYR A 190 7.80 -11.85 0.96
CA TYR A 190 8.88 -11.84 1.94
C TYR A 190 9.31 -13.27 2.34
N GLU A 191 8.35 -14.17 2.54
CA GLU A 191 8.62 -15.58 2.86
C GLU A 191 9.38 -16.28 1.72
N ASP A 192 8.97 -16.04 0.47
CA ASP A 192 9.65 -16.57 -0.72
C ASP A 192 11.08 -16.05 -0.85
N ILE A 193 11.29 -14.74 -0.68
CA ILE A 193 12.63 -14.12 -0.73
C ILE A 193 13.49 -14.65 0.41
N SER A 194 12.94 -14.76 1.62
CA SER A 194 13.65 -15.31 2.78
C SER A 194 14.10 -16.75 2.52
N GLN A 195 13.24 -17.59 1.95
CA GLN A 195 13.58 -18.96 1.63
C GLN A 195 14.66 -19.05 0.53
N LYS A 196 14.55 -18.24 -0.53
CA LYS A 196 15.58 -18.15 -1.60
C LYS A 196 16.92 -17.68 -1.04
N CYS A 197 16.92 -16.68 -0.17
CA CYS A 197 18.11 -16.16 0.48
C CYS A 197 18.79 -17.24 1.33
N GLU A 198 18.01 -18.01 2.09
CA GLU A 198 18.54 -19.09 2.92
C GLU A 198 19.18 -20.19 2.06
N ARG A 199 18.53 -20.60 0.96
CA ARG A 199 19.10 -21.54 0.00
C ARG A 199 20.41 -21.01 -0.60
N ALA A 200 20.44 -19.74 -1.01
CA ALA A 200 21.63 -19.10 -1.56
C ALA A 200 22.77 -19.03 -0.53
N ARG A 201 22.46 -18.77 0.75
CA ARG A 201 23.43 -18.76 1.84
C ARG A 201 24.06 -20.13 2.08
N VAL A 202 23.25 -21.20 2.09
CA VAL A 202 23.75 -22.58 2.23
C VAL A 202 24.64 -22.97 1.05
N ALA A 203 24.23 -22.63 -0.18
CA ALA A 203 25.02 -22.88 -1.39
C ALA A 203 26.36 -22.12 -1.35
N TYR A 204 26.33 -20.83 -1.01
CA TYR A 204 27.54 -20.00 -0.93
C TYR A 204 28.54 -20.50 0.12
N THR A 205 28.06 -20.88 1.31
CA THR A 205 28.92 -21.39 2.39
C THR A 205 29.49 -22.78 2.11
N SER A 206 28.71 -23.67 1.48
CA SER A 206 29.19 -25.00 1.07
C SER A 206 30.16 -24.94 -0.12
N GLY A 207 29.91 -24.05 -1.09
CA GLY A 207 30.80 -23.78 -2.22
C GLY A 207 32.15 -23.20 -1.79
N ARG A 208 32.16 -22.27 -0.82
CA ARG A 208 33.41 -21.74 -0.23
C ARG A 208 34.26 -22.81 0.43
N ARG A 209 33.65 -23.75 1.15
CA ARG A 209 34.38 -24.85 1.80
C ARG A 209 35.04 -25.76 0.77
N ARG A 210 34.36 -26.05 -0.34
CA ARG A 210 34.91 -26.87 -1.43
C ARG A 210 36.05 -26.19 -2.20
N ALA A 211 36.04 -24.86 -2.29
CA ALA A 211 37.10 -24.10 -2.95
C ALA A 211 38.35 -23.86 -2.07
N ALA A 212 38.27 -24.17 -0.76
CA ALA A 212 39.35 -23.99 0.21
C ALA A 212 40.08 -25.29 0.57
N CYS A 213 39.62 -26.43 0.05
CA CYS A 213 40.30 -27.74 0.10
C CYS A 213 40.97 -28.01 -1.25
#